data_AF-A0A9J6A7N9-F1
#
_entry.id   AF-A0A9J6A7N9-F1
#
_cell.length_a   1.000
_cell.length_b   1.000
_cell.length_c   1.000
_cell.angle_alpha   90.00
_cell.angle_beta   90.00
_cell.angle_gamma   90.00
#
_symmetry.space_group_name_H-M   'P 1'
#
loop_
_entity.id
_entity.type
_entity.pdbx_description
1 polymer ?
#
loop_
_entity_poly.entity_id
_entity_poly.type
_entity_poly.pdbx_seq_one_letter_code
_entity_poly.pdbx_strand_id
1 'polypeptide(L)' 'MHGVAGYQGANGGFKLEVRRYFTFVNKHLNALKDEYCVPTCWWVEKSNGMVQQDDGSWKLMDHEDDDDSVYA' A
#
# COMPACT_ATOMS: atom_id res chain seq x y z
N MET A 1 -7.17 -6.05 4.87
CA MET A 1 -8.49 -5.72 5.45
C MET A 1 -8.37 -5.56 6.97
N HIS A 2 -8.55 -4.34 7.51
CA HIS A 2 -8.43 -4.07 8.96
C HIS A 2 -9.72 -4.40 9.73
N GLY A 3 -10.89 -4.08 9.16
CA GLY A 3 -12.19 -4.37 9.80
C GLY A 3 -12.40 -5.86 10.07
N VAL A 4 -12.17 -6.72 9.06
CA VAL A 4 -12.27 -8.18 9.19
C VAL A 4 -11.33 -8.73 10.27
N ALA A 5 -10.13 -8.15 10.39
CA ALA A 5 -9.11 -8.64 11.33
C ALA A 5 -9.49 -8.42 12.81
N GLY A 6 -10.43 -7.52 13.10
CA GLY A 6 -10.85 -7.23 14.47
C GLY A 6 -12.34 -7.35 14.77
N TYR A 7 -13.14 -7.74 13.78
CA TYR A 7 -14.59 -7.90 13.94
C TYR A 7 -14.93 -9.12 14.80
N GLN A 8 -15.74 -8.93 15.83
CA GLN A 8 -16.16 -9.97 16.78
C GLN A 8 -17.66 -10.32 16.66
N GLY A 9 -18.30 -9.98 15.53
CA GLY A 9 -19.74 -10.11 15.35
C GLY A 9 -20.48 -8.79 15.59
N ALA A 10 -21.77 -8.74 15.21
CA ALA A 10 -22.55 -7.49 15.22
C ALA A 10 -22.76 -6.91 16.63
N ASN A 11 -22.84 -7.80 17.62
CA ASN A 11 -22.92 -7.44 19.05
C ASN A 11 -21.55 -7.56 19.75
N GLY A 12 -20.49 -7.91 19.00
CA GLY A 12 -19.15 -8.03 19.51
C GLY A 12 -18.42 -6.69 19.44
N GLY A 13 -17.47 -6.49 20.34
CA GLY A 13 -16.56 -5.34 20.28
C GLY A 13 -15.57 -5.44 19.12
N PHE A 14 -14.46 -4.72 19.24
CA PHE A 14 -13.36 -4.78 18.28
C PHE A 14 -12.08 -5.22 18.99
N LYS A 15 -11.44 -6.27 18.48
CA LYS A 15 -10.13 -6.75 18.94
C LYS A 15 -9.43 -7.48 17.81
N LEU A 16 -8.22 -7.03 17.46
CA LEU A 16 -7.40 -7.68 16.44
C LEU A 16 -6.99 -9.08 16.91
N GLU A 17 -7.47 -10.12 16.21
CA GLU A 17 -7.10 -11.52 16.47
C GLU A 17 -5.91 -11.98 15.61
N VAL A 18 -5.49 -11.15 14.65
CA VAL A 18 -4.30 -11.37 13.83
C VAL A 18 -3.36 -10.16 13.90
N ARG A 19 -2.06 -10.40 13.77
CA ARG A 19 -1.07 -9.32 13.70
C ARG A 19 -1.20 -8.58 12.36
N ARG A 20 -2.00 -7.52 12.34
CA ARG A 20 -2.18 -6.64 11.19
C ARG A 20 -1.74 -5.22 11.52
N TYR A 21 -0.78 -4.71 10.76
CA TYR A 21 -0.36 -3.31 10.85
C TYR A 21 -1.54 -2.38 10.51
N PHE A 22 -1.94 -1.55 11.47
CA PHE A 22 -3.04 -0.58 11.31
C PHE A 22 -2.67 0.54 10.33
N THR A 23 -1.38 0.87 10.19
CA THR A 23 -0.85 1.89 9.27
C THR A 23 -1.22 1.64 7.80
N PHE A 24 -1.46 0.39 7.41
CA PHE A 24 -1.91 0.02 6.06
C PHE A 24 -3.34 0.49 5.75
N VAL A 25 -4.12 0.90 6.75
CA VAL A 25 -5.42 1.52 6.51
C VAL A 25 -5.25 2.79 5.67
N ASN A 26 -4.20 3.59 5.93
CA ASN A 26 -3.89 4.79 5.16
C ASN A 26 -3.13 4.52 3.84
N LYS A 27 -3.00 3.25 3.40
CA LYS A 27 -2.28 2.93 2.15
C LYS A 27 -2.83 3.75 0.97
N HIS A 28 -4.15 3.86 0.87
CA HIS A 28 -4.86 4.63 -0.17
C HIS A 28 -5.94 5.54 0.40
N LEU A 29 -5.93 5.78 1.72
CA LEU A 29 -6.98 6.51 2.43
C LEU A 29 -6.37 7.49 3.44
N ASN A 30 -7.22 8.37 3.98
CA ASN A 30 -6.99 9.12 5.21
C ASN A 30 -8.03 8.71 6.26
N ALA A 31 -7.84 7.55 6.89
CA ALA A 31 -8.85 6.97 7.79
C ALA A 31 -8.34 6.75 9.23
N LEU A 32 -7.04 6.82 9.46
CA LEU A 32 -6.47 6.82 10.81
C LEU A 32 -6.57 8.22 11.42
N LYS A 33 -6.67 8.29 12.76
CA LYS A 33 -6.59 9.56 13.49
C LYS A 33 -5.20 10.18 13.34
N ASP A 34 -5.16 11.52 13.28
CA ASP A 34 -3.92 12.30 13.14
C ASP A 34 -2.92 12.05 14.27
N GLU A 35 -3.41 11.70 15.47
CA GLU A 35 -2.60 11.33 16.64
C GLU A 35 -1.60 10.20 16.38
N TYR A 36 -1.88 9.34 15.39
CA TYR A 36 -0.99 8.24 15.00
C TYR A 36 0.13 8.66 14.05
N CYS A 37 0.12 9.91 13.54
CA CYS A 37 1.14 10.48 12.66
C CYS A 37 1.45 9.62 11.42
N VAL A 38 0.45 8.90 10.90
CA VAL A 38 0.59 8.09 9.68
C VAL A 38 0.20 8.94 8.48
N PRO A 39 1.09 9.17 7.50
CA PRO A 39 0.76 9.95 6.31
C PRO A 39 -0.44 9.36 5.57
N THR A 40 -1.24 10.23 4.97
CA THR A 40 -2.42 9.86 4.18
C THR A 40 -2.00 9.33 2.82
N CYS A 41 -2.71 8.35 2.27
CA CYS A 41 -2.47 7.81 0.92
C CYS A 41 -0.98 7.55 0.65
N TRP A 42 -0.28 7.00 1.64
CA TRP A 42 1.19 7.01 1.65
C TRP A 42 1.80 6.06 0.62
N TRP A 43 1.03 5.12 0.09
CA TRP A 43 1.54 4.19 -0.90
C TRP A 43 1.58 4.84 -2.27
N VAL A 44 2.81 5.03 -2.73
CA VAL A 44 3.14 5.51 -4.06
C VAL A 44 4.47 4.91 -4.46
N GLU A 45 4.67 4.64 -5.75
CA GLU A 45 5.96 4.19 -6.25
C GLU A 45 7.01 5.29 -6.06
N LYS A 46 8.27 4.92 -5.87
CA LYS A 46 9.33 5.91 -5.70
C LYS A 46 9.32 6.88 -6.88
N SER A 47 9.25 8.18 -6.59
CA SER A 47 9.14 9.24 -7.61
C SER A 47 7.99 9.03 -8.61
N ASN A 48 6.89 8.38 -8.20
CA ASN A 48 5.77 7.99 -9.07
C ASN A 48 6.19 7.10 -10.26
N GLY A 49 7.18 6.23 -10.07
CA GLY A 49 7.68 5.34 -11.13
C GLY A 49 8.64 6.02 -12.12
N MET A 50 8.97 7.30 -11.91
CA MET A 50 9.96 8.00 -12.73
C MET A 50 11.37 7.60 -12.31
N VAL A 51 12.18 7.19 -13.28
CA VAL A 51 13.59 6.81 -13.09
C VAL A 51 14.49 7.72 -13.92
N GLN A 52 15.45 8.35 -13.26
CA GLN A 52 16.46 9.16 -13.93
C GLN A 52 17.44 8.26 -14.67
N GLN A 53 17.69 8.58 -15.93
CA GLN A 53 18.63 7.90 -16.81
C GLN A 53 20.03 8.52 -16.68
N ASP A 54 21.04 7.84 -17.21
CA ASP A 54 22.45 8.30 -17.17
C ASP A 54 22.67 9.65 -17.87
N ASP A 55 21.84 9.98 -18.87
CA ASP A 55 21.87 11.27 -19.58
C ASP A 55 21.14 12.40 -18.82
N GLY A 56 20.59 12.11 -17.64
CA GLY A 56 19.84 13.04 -16.81
C GLY A 56 18.36 13.18 -17.17
N SER A 57 17.89 12.56 -18.28
CA SER A 57 16.48 12.48 -18.62
C SER A 57 15.72 11.60 -17.62
N TRP A 58 14.40 11.74 -17.58
CA TRP A 58 13.53 10.92 -16.74
C TRP A 58 12.59 10.12 -17.62
N LYS A 59 12.47 8.82 -17.34
CA LYS A 59 11.52 7.92 -18.01
C LYS A 59 10.57 7.33 -16.99
N LEU A 60 9.31 7.17 -17.38
CA LEU A 60 8.35 6.40 -16.60
C LEU A 60 8.65 4.92 -16.80
N MET A 61 9.04 4.24 -15.73
CA MET A 61 9.36 2.82 -15.69
C MET A 61 8.48 2.18 -14.60
N ASP A 62 7.17 2.24 -14.79
CA ASP A 62 6.13 1.78 -13.85
C ASP A 62 5.61 0.36 -14.15
N HIS A 63 6.27 -0.33 -15.08
CA HIS A 63 5.97 -1.69 -15.50
C HIS A 63 7.28 -2.49 -15.62
N GLU A 64 7.25 -3.74 -15.15
CA GLU A 64 8.31 -4.72 -15.38
C GLU A 64 7.96 -5.54 -16.63
N ASP A 65 8.95 -5.87 -17.47
CA ASP A 65 8.72 -6.72 -18.64
C ASP A 65 8.36 -8.14 -18.18
N ASP A 66 7.15 -8.60 -18.52
CA ASP A 66 6.71 -9.97 -18.27
C ASP A 66 7.37 -10.91 -19.31
N ASP A 67 8.41 -11.67 -18.93
CA ASP A 67 9.00 -12.72 -19.78
C ASP A 67 8.12 -13.97 -19.80
N ASP A 68 7.01 -13.89 -20.52
CA ASP A 68 6.08 -15.01 -20.75
C ASP A 68 6.58 -16.01 -21.82
N SER A 69 7.86 -16.00 -22.19
CA SER A 69 8.41 -16.83 -23.28
C SER A 69 8.97 -18.20 -22.85
N VAL A 70 8.34 -18.84 -21.88
CA VAL A 70 8.57 -20.27 -21.60
C VAL A 70 7.38 -21.04 -22.20
N TYR A 71 7.63 -21.88 -23.20
CA TYR A 71 6.67 -22.70 -23.98
C TYR A 71 6.11 -22.06 -25.27
N ALA A 72 6.96 -21.89 -26.29
CA ALA A 72 6.56 -21.94 -27.69
C ALA A 72 7.20 -23.16 -28.38
#